data_AF-A0AAX3MJM3-F1
#
_entry.id   AF-A0AAX3MJM3-F1
#
_cell.length_a   1.000
_cell.length_b   1.000
_cell.length_c   1.000
_cell.angle_alpha   90.00
_cell.angle_beta   90.00
_cell.angle_gamma   90.00
#
_symmetry.space_group_name_H-M   'P 1'
#
loop_
_entity.id
_entity.type
_entity.pdbx_description
1 polymer ?
#
loop_
_entity_poly.entity_id
_entity_poly.type
_entity_poly.pdbx_seq_one_letter_code
_entity_poly.pdbx_strand_id
1 'polypeptide(L)'
;MAGQIGEIRIGEHIVRVSYESEPGRFLAEGDGRGRIYAELLNLGLNNGVDALRSRMLSVLSEIGETQQQENSSLPLLQARISECSFIVDCESFQCPITLDQPVNGVFVKNSKHSSICTLFDSFAFSRLVREGSVHPLSRESITESMIMRKDECYFDSKRNAFAVI
;
A
#
# COMPACT_ATOMS: atom_id res chain seq x y z
N MET A 1 -38.29 -21.54 -25.06
CA MET A 1 -38.90 -20.40 -24.35
C MET A 1 -37.88 -19.28 -24.37
N ALA A 2 -38.20 -18.09 -24.88
CA ALA A 2 -37.29 -16.95 -24.78
C ALA A 2 -37.16 -16.61 -23.29
N GLY A 3 -35.96 -16.76 -22.73
CA GLY A 3 -35.70 -16.43 -21.32
C GLY A 3 -36.08 -14.97 -21.04
N GLN A 4 -36.59 -14.68 -19.85
CA GLN A 4 -36.83 -13.29 -19.44
C GLN A 4 -35.49 -12.57 -19.37
N ILE A 5 -35.40 -11.42 -20.05
CA ILE A 5 -34.23 -10.56 -20.03
C ILE A 5 -34.53 -9.43 -19.05
N GLY A 6 -33.71 -9.32 -18.00
CA GLY A 6 -33.68 -8.17 -17.10
C GLY A 6 -32.66 -7.15 -17.55
N GLU A 7 -32.90 -5.87 -17.27
CA GLU A 7 -31.94 -4.80 -17.53
C GLU A 7 -31.52 -4.15 -16.22
N ILE A 8 -30.21 -4.04 -16.00
CA ILE A 8 -29.60 -3.38 -14.85
C ILE A 8 -28.91 -2.12 -15.35
N ARG A 9 -29.27 -0.97 -14.78
CA ARG A 9 -28.65 0.30 -15.10
C ARG A 9 -27.63 0.69 -14.03
N ILE A 10 -26.40 0.94 -14.45
CA ILE A 10 -25.29 1.37 -13.59
C ILE A 10 -24.76 2.69 -14.17
N GLY A 11 -25.19 3.80 -13.60
CA GLY A 11 -24.94 5.13 -14.15
C GLY A 11 -25.54 5.29 -15.56
N GLU A 12 -24.69 5.61 -16.53
CA GLU A 12 -25.06 5.72 -17.95
C GLU A 12 -24.98 4.39 -18.71
N HIS A 13 -24.50 3.32 -18.06
CA HIS A 13 -24.30 2.02 -18.68
C HIS A 13 -25.49 1.09 -18.39
N ILE A 14 -25.92 0.35 -19.42
CA ILE A 14 -26.98 -0.64 -19.33
C ILE A 14 -26.34 -2.01 -19.51
N VAL A 15 -26.67 -2.94 -18.61
CA VAL A 15 -26.27 -4.34 -18.68
C VAL A 15 -27.54 -5.19 -18.74
N ARG A 16 -27.61 -6.04 -19.76
CA ARG A 16 -28.69 -7.01 -19.95
C ARG A 16 -28.31 -8.30 -19.25
N VAL A 17 -29.24 -8.89 -18.51
CA VAL A 17 -29.06 -10.14 -17.80
C VAL A 17 -30.15 -11.11 -18.20
N SER A 18 -29.76 -12.28 -18.68
CA SER A 18 -30.67 -13.38 -19.02
C SER A 18 -30.27 -14.64 -18.29
N TYR A 19 -31.22 -15.55 -18.08
CA TYR A 19 -30.96 -16.88 -17.53
C TYR A 19 -30.96 -17.94 -18.65
N GLU A 20 -29.87 -18.69 -18.78
CA GLU A 20 -29.73 -19.85 -19.65
C GLU A 20 -30.05 -21.11 -18.86
N SER A 21 -31.17 -21.78 -19.17
CA SER A 21 -31.64 -22.94 -18.41
C SER A 21 -30.72 -24.17 -18.51
N GLU A 22 -29.95 -24.29 -19.58
CA GLU A 22 -28.94 -25.33 -19.79
C GLU A 22 -27.68 -24.61 -20.28
N PRO A 23 -26.62 -24.45 -19.48
CA PRO A 23 -26.24 -25.26 -18.30
C PRO A 23 -26.75 -24.74 -16.93
N GLY A 24 -27.73 -23.84 -16.88
CA GLY A 24 -28.24 -23.28 -15.62
C GLY A 24 -27.38 -22.13 -15.10
N ARG A 25 -27.21 -21.09 -15.92
CA ARG A 25 -26.34 -19.95 -15.61
C ARG A 25 -26.96 -18.62 -16.04
N PHE A 26 -26.52 -17.55 -15.42
CA PHE A 26 -26.82 -16.19 -15.86
C PHE A 26 -25.82 -15.77 -16.94
N LEU A 27 -26.31 -15.07 -17.95
CA LEU A 27 -25.51 -14.37 -18.94
C LEU A 27 -25.77 -12.87 -18.79
N ALA A 28 -24.73 -12.12 -18.47
CA ALA A 28 -24.75 -10.66 -18.45
C ALA A 28 -23.99 -10.11 -19.66
N GLU A 29 -24.58 -9.15 -20.37
CA GLU A 29 -24.02 -8.51 -21.56
C GLU A 29 -24.14 -6.99 -21.45
N GLY A 30 -23.12 -6.26 -21.86
CA GLY A 30 -23.13 -4.80 -21.85
C GLY A 30 -22.19 -4.24 -22.92
N ASP A 31 -22.38 -2.97 -23.26
CA ASP A 31 -21.60 -2.29 -24.30
C ASP A 31 -20.61 -1.27 -23.74
N GLY A 32 -19.50 -1.06 -24.45
CA GLY A 32 -18.45 -0.13 -24.03
C GLY A 32 -17.92 -0.46 -22.63
N ARG A 33 -17.95 0.54 -21.73
CA ARG A 33 -17.59 0.35 -20.31
C ARG A 33 -18.58 -0.54 -19.54
N GLY A 34 -19.78 -0.76 -20.08
CA GLY A 34 -20.77 -1.72 -19.60
C GLY A 34 -20.24 -3.17 -19.55
N ARG A 35 -19.25 -3.51 -20.38
CA ARG A 35 -18.64 -4.85 -20.42
C ARG A 35 -17.97 -5.25 -19.12
N ILE A 36 -17.37 -4.29 -18.41
CA ILE A 36 -16.70 -4.55 -17.13
C ILE A 36 -17.74 -4.97 -16.08
N TYR A 37 -18.86 -4.25 -16.02
CA TYR A 37 -19.95 -4.62 -15.11
C TYR A 37 -20.59 -5.95 -15.48
N ALA A 38 -20.76 -6.22 -16.78
CA ALA A 38 -21.24 -7.50 -17.27
C ALA A 38 -20.31 -8.66 -16.87
N GLU A 39 -18.99 -8.50 -16.98
CA GLU A 39 -18.01 -9.52 -16.55
C GLU A 39 -18.12 -9.81 -15.04
N LEU A 40 -18.20 -8.75 -14.20
CA LEU A 40 -18.36 -8.91 -12.75
C LEU A 40 -19.69 -9.58 -12.37
N LEU A 41 -20.78 -9.25 -13.07
CA LEU A 41 -22.08 -9.89 -12.87
C LEU A 41 -22.05 -11.36 -13.28
N ASN A 42 -21.44 -11.69 -14.42
CA ASN A 42 -21.27 -13.09 -14.84
C ASN A 42 -20.49 -13.89 -13.78
N LEU A 43 -19.43 -13.31 -13.23
CA LEU A 43 -18.62 -13.99 -12.21
C LEU A 43 -19.38 -14.14 -10.89
N GLY A 44 -20.02 -13.08 -10.39
CA GLY A 44 -20.75 -13.11 -9.13
C GLY A 44 -21.98 -14.02 -9.16
N LEU A 45 -22.76 -13.97 -10.23
CA LEU A 45 -24.00 -14.75 -10.37
C LEU A 45 -23.74 -16.24 -10.60
N ASN A 46 -22.63 -16.60 -11.28
CA ASN A 46 -22.36 -17.99 -11.65
C ASN A 46 -21.31 -18.68 -10.77
N ASN A 47 -20.36 -17.92 -10.20
CA ASN A 47 -19.24 -18.47 -9.43
C ASN A 47 -19.24 -18.04 -7.96
N GLY A 48 -20.19 -17.18 -7.57
CA GLY A 48 -20.37 -16.74 -6.19
C GLY A 48 -19.51 -15.55 -5.78
N VAL A 49 -19.77 -15.06 -4.56
CA VAL A 49 -19.16 -13.84 -4.01
C VAL A 49 -17.65 -13.98 -3.82
N ASP A 50 -17.14 -15.17 -3.49
CA ASP A 50 -15.70 -15.38 -3.28
C ASP A 50 -14.90 -15.28 -4.59
N ALA A 51 -15.44 -15.82 -5.69
CA ALA A 51 -14.85 -15.68 -7.02
C ALA A 51 -14.84 -14.20 -7.46
N LEU A 52 -15.97 -13.51 -7.26
CA LEU A 52 -16.08 -12.08 -7.53
C LEU A 52 -15.08 -11.25 -6.71
N ARG A 53 -15.00 -11.50 -5.40
CA ARG A 53 -14.05 -10.86 -4.49
C ARG A 53 -12.61 -11.08 -4.95
N SER A 54 -12.26 -12.32 -5.31
CA SER A 54 -10.92 -12.65 -5.79
C SER A 54 -10.57 -11.88 -7.06
N ARG A 55 -11.50 -11.76 -8.02
CA ARG A 55 -11.26 -10.98 -9.24
C ARG A 55 -11.13 -9.48 -8.96
N MET A 56 -11.98 -8.93 -8.10
CA MET A 56 -11.86 -7.51 -7.70
C MET A 56 -10.51 -7.24 -7.02
N LEU A 57 -10.05 -8.14 -6.15
CA LEU A 57 -8.74 -8.05 -5.53
C LEU A 57 -7.62 -8.17 -6.56
N SER A 58 -7.70 -9.09 -7.53
CA SER A 58 -6.69 -9.19 -8.59
C SER A 58 -6.61 -7.94 -9.47
N VAL A 59 -7.74 -7.28 -9.78
CA VAL A 59 -7.72 -6.04 -10.57
C VAL A 59 -7.15 -4.88 -9.75
N LEU A 60 -7.43 -4.82 -8.45
CA LEU A 60 -6.82 -3.84 -7.54
C LEU A 60 -5.32 -4.10 -7.37
N SER A 61 -4.94 -5.38 -7.31
CA SER A 61 -3.54 -5.80 -7.35
C SER A 61 -2.91 -5.39 -8.67
N GLU A 62 -3.52 -5.61 -9.83
CA GLU A 62 -3.01 -5.21 -11.15
C GLU A 62 -2.83 -3.68 -11.29
N ILE A 63 -3.74 -2.88 -10.72
CA ILE A 63 -3.60 -1.42 -10.62
C ILE A 63 -2.45 -1.04 -9.65
N GLY A 64 -2.15 -1.90 -8.69
CA GLY A 64 -0.97 -1.86 -7.83
C GLY A 64 0.25 -2.62 -8.36
N GLU A 65 0.17 -3.33 -9.50
CA GLU A 65 1.23 -4.21 -10.05
C GLU A 65 2.19 -3.43 -10.94
N THR A 66 2.39 -2.17 -10.61
CA THR A 66 3.75 -1.62 -10.61
C THR A 66 4.56 -2.05 -9.38
N GLN A 67 4.02 -2.86 -8.46
CA GLN A 67 4.66 -3.24 -7.18
C GLN A 67 4.62 -4.74 -6.80
N GLN A 68 4.36 -5.67 -7.72
CA GLN A 68 4.65 -7.11 -7.51
C GLN A 68 5.79 -7.63 -8.40
N GLN A 69 6.80 -6.79 -8.64
CA GLN A 69 8.14 -7.37 -8.57
C GLN A 69 8.34 -7.78 -7.12
N GLU A 70 8.68 -9.05 -6.91
CA GLU A 70 9.26 -9.55 -5.67
C GLU A 70 10.08 -8.44 -5.01
N ASN A 71 9.64 -8.03 -3.82
CA ASN A 71 10.19 -6.91 -3.07
C ASN A 71 11.58 -7.33 -2.55
N SER A 72 12.55 -7.48 -3.45
CA SER A 72 13.93 -7.88 -3.17
C SER A 72 14.58 -6.94 -2.15
N SER A 73 14.06 -5.72 -2.04
CA SER A 73 14.42 -4.72 -1.05
C SER A 73 13.74 -4.87 0.31
N LEU A 74 12.61 -5.56 0.46
CA LEU A 74 11.92 -5.62 1.77
C LEU A 74 12.76 -6.33 2.84
N PRO A 75 13.34 -7.52 2.61
CA PRO A 75 14.24 -8.14 3.57
C PRO A 75 15.45 -7.25 3.88
N LEU A 76 16.01 -6.58 2.86
CA LEU A 76 17.15 -5.67 3.01
C LEU A 76 16.80 -4.45 3.88
N LEU A 77 15.65 -3.81 3.63
CA LEU A 77 15.15 -2.69 4.42
C LEU A 77 14.92 -3.08 5.89
N GLN A 78 14.32 -4.25 6.14
CA GLN A 78 14.10 -4.74 7.50
C GLN A 78 15.41 -5.03 8.23
N ALA A 79 16.37 -5.64 7.54
CA ALA A 79 17.72 -5.84 8.07
C ALA A 79 18.39 -4.50 8.37
N ARG A 80 18.29 -3.52 7.46
CA ARG A 80 18.89 -2.19 7.62
C ARG A 80 18.28 -1.41 8.78
N ILE A 81 16.95 -1.43 8.95
CA ILE A 81 16.28 -0.84 10.12
C ILE A 81 16.81 -1.47 11.41
N SER A 82 16.88 -2.80 11.44
CA SER A 82 17.34 -3.53 12.63
C SER A 82 18.81 -3.21 12.96
N GLU A 83 19.67 -3.11 11.96
CA GLU A 83 21.09 -2.74 12.10
C GLU A 83 21.27 -1.29 12.58
N CYS A 84 20.46 -0.37 12.07
CA CYS A 84 20.56 1.07 12.35
C CYS A 84 19.75 1.51 13.58
N SER A 85 19.01 0.60 14.22
CA SER A 85 18.24 0.89 15.43
C SER A 85 19.16 1.06 16.64
N PHE A 86 18.83 2.00 17.52
CA PHE A 86 19.61 2.27 18.72
C PHE A 86 18.73 2.74 19.89
N ILE A 87 19.20 2.52 21.11
CA ILE A 87 18.54 3.05 22.31
C ILE A 87 18.67 4.56 22.37
N VAL A 88 17.54 5.23 22.56
CA VAL A 88 17.45 6.70 22.59
C VAL A 88 17.62 7.18 24.03
N ASP A 89 18.74 7.83 24.28
CA ASP A 89 19.10 8.31 25.62
C ASP A 89 18.61 9.75 25.91
N CYS A 90 17.82 10.35 25.01
CA CYS A 90 17.50 11.78 25.04
C CYS A 90 15.99 12.05 25.09
N GLU A 91 15.55 12.78 26.12
CA GLU A 91 14.14 12.96 26.50
C GLU A 91 13.37 14.05 25.73
N SER A 92 13.68 14.30 24.46
CA SER A 92 13.12 15.49 23.78
C SER A 92 12.66 15.29 22.35
N PHE A 93 12.76 14.09 21.79
CA PHE A 93 12.37 13.84 20.39
C PHE A 93 11.24 12.83 20.31
N GLN A 94 10.10 13.29 19.79
CA GLN A 94 8.93 12.46 19.55
C GLN A 94 8.97 11.85 18.15
N CYS A 95 8.63 10.57 18.06
CA CYS A 95 8.44 9.88 16.80
C CYS A 95 7.14 10.40 16.13
N PRO A 96 7.17 10.84 14.86
CA PRO A 96 5.98 11.33 14.18
C PRO A 96 4.88 10.27 13.94
N ILE A 97 5.22 8.98 14.04
CA ILE A 97 4.26 7.88 13.85
C ILE A 97 3.53 7.56 15.15
N THR A 98 4.27 7.42 16.26
CA THR A 98 3.69 7.03 17.55
C THR A 98 3.26 8.23 18.39
N LEU A 99 3.73 9.43 18.04
CA LEU A 99 3.54 10.68 18.79
C LEU A 99 4.10 10.61 20.22
N ASP A 100 5.07 9.72 20.44
CA ASP A 100 5.70 9.46 21.72
C ASP A 100 7.22 9.35 21.56
N GLN A 101 7.96 9.45 22.66
CA GLN A 101 9.40 9.25 22.67
C GLN A 101 9.72 7.76 22.43
N PRO A 102 10.46 7.41 21.37
CA PRO A 102 10.84 6.03 21.13
C PRO A 102 11.90 5.57 22.13
N VAL A 103 11.75 4.36 22.68
CA VAL A 103 12.82 3.70 23.46
C VAL A 103 13.92 3.21 22.54
N ASN A 104 13.53 2.60 21.42
CA ASN A 104 14.43 2.16 20.36
C ASN A 104 14.13 2.96 19.09
N GLY A 105 15.08 3.80 18.70
CA GLY A 105 14.93 4.75 17.62
C GLY A 105 15.72 4.35 16.38
N VAL A 106 15.28 4.86 15.23
CA VAL A 106 16.02 4.79 13.97
C VAL A 106 15.98 6.15 13.29
N PHE A 107 17.12 6.61 12.76
CA PHE A 107 17.16 7.84 11.97
C PHE A 107 16.81 7.55 10.52
N VAL A 108 15.91 8.37 9.97
CA VAL A 108 15.49 8.29 8.58
C VAL A 108 15.53 9.67 7.94
N LYS A 109 16.20 9.81 6.78
CA LYS A 109 16.17 11.03 5.98
C LYS A 109 14.75 11.37 5.56
N ASN A 110 14.37 12.64 5.66
CA ASN A 110 13.01 13.08 5.32
C ASN A 110 12.63 12.81 3.85
N SER A 111 13.62 12.75 2.95
CA SER A 111 13.51 12.36 1.54
C SER A 111 14.85 11.81 1.05
N LYS A 112 14.90 11.22 -0.15
CA LYS A 112 16.10 10.57 -0.70
C LYS A 112 17.33 11.49 -0.71
N HIS A 113 17.12 12.77 -0.99
CA HIS A 113 18.15 13.80 -1.10
C HIS A 113 18.15 14.79 0.07
N SER A 114 17.37 14.52 1.13
CA SER A 114 17.33 15.37 2.31
C SER A 114 18.65 15.30 3.08
N SER A 115 19.15 16.47 3.49
CA SER A 115 20.23 16.59 4.46
C SER A 115 19.73 16.54 5.91
N ILE A 116 18.42 16.35 6.12
CA ILE A 116 17.76 16.30 7.43
C ILE A 116 17.21 14.90 7.67
N CYS A 117 17.51 14.35 8.84
CA CYS A 117 17.00 13.11 9.38
C CYS A 117 15.91 13.39 10.44
N THR A 118 14.96 12.48 10.58
CA THR A 118 13.99 12.46 11.67
C THR A 118 14.13 11.16 12.46
N LEU A 119 13.96 11.23 13.77
CA LEU A 119 13.95 10.07 14.65
C LEU A 119 12.57 9.42 14.62
N PHE A 120 12.52 8.13 14.30
CA PHE A 120 11.32 7.31 14.37
C PHE A 120 11.49 6.18 15.38
N ASP A 121 10.38 5.70 15.92
CA ASP A 121 10.33 4.42 16.62
C ASP A 121 10.61 3.29 15.63
N SER A 122 11.61 2.44 15.95
CA SER A 122 12.08 1.42 15.02
C SER A 122 11.02 0.39 14.70
N PHE A 123 10.18 0.01 15.67
CA PHE A 123 9.12 -0.96 15.47
C PHE A 123 7.98 -0.38 14.62
N ALA A 124 7.55 0.85 14.92
CA ALA A 124 6.52 1.54 14.15
C ALA A 124 6.96 1.77 12.70
N PHE A 125 8.21 2.18 12.48
CA PHE A 125 8.76 2.38 11.14
C PHE A 125 8.94 1.04 10.39
N SER A 126 9.44 0.00 11.07
CA SER A 126 9.51 -1.36 10.51
C SER A 126 8.14 -1.86 10.05
N ARG A 127 7.09 -1.67 10.87
CA ARG A 127 5.72 -2.03 10.50
C ARG A 127 5.25 -1.30 9.24
N LEU A 128 5.48 0.01 9.17
CA LEU A 128 5.14 0.83 8.01
C LEU A 128 5.80 0.29 6.72
N VAL A 129 7.08 -0.09 6.79
CA VAL A 129 7.79 -0.68 5.64
C VAL A 129 7.24 -2.06 5.27
N ARG A 130 6.89 -2.91 6.24
CA ARG A 130 6.25 -4.23 5.95
C ARG A 130 4.91 -4.10 5.25
N GLU A 131 4.17 -3.05 5.58
CA GLU A 131 2.87 -2.75 4.97
C GLU A 131 2.98 -2.14 3.56
N GLY A 132 4.21 -1.98 3.03
CA GLY A 132 4.44 -1.39 1.71
C GLY A 132 4.10 0.10 1.63
N SER A 133 4.06 0.77 2.79
CA SER A 133 3.70 2.19 2.86
C SER A 133 4.84 3.10 2.39
N VAL A 134 4.47 4.32 2.00
CA VAL A 134 5.41 5.39 1.63
C VAL A 134 5.91 6.16 2.86
N HIS A 135 7.02 6.89 2.69
CA HIS A 135 7.62 7.69 3.74
C HIS A 135 6.60 8.68 4.38
N PRO A 136 6.47 8.76 5.71
CA PRO A 136 5.46 9.58 6.39
C PRO A 136 5.47 11.07 6.01
N LEU A 137 6.67 11.64 5.85
CA LEU A 137 6.86 13.06 5.55
C LEU A 137 6.84 13.37 4.05
N SER A 138 7.75 12.79 3.25
CA SER A 138 7.88 13.07 1.82
C SER A 138 6.92 12.32 0.90
N ARG A 139 6.27 11.26 1.38
CA ARG A 139 5.45 10.33 0.58
C ARG A 139 6.24 9.60 -0.52
N GLU A 140 7.58 9.62 -0.47
CA GLU A 140 8.46 8.86 -1.37
C GLU A 140 8.50 7.38 -1.00
N SER A 141 8.84 6.51 -1.96
CA SER A 141 9.19 5.11 -1.69
C SER A 141 10.41 5.04 -0.77
N ILE A 142 10.32 4.23 0.28
CA ILE A 142 11.38 4.10 1.28
C ILE A 142 12.52 3.26 0.71
N THR A 143 13.74 3.78 0.76
CA THR A 143 14.95 3.12 0.27
C THR A 143 16.00 2.97 1.38
N GLU A 144 16.90 2.00 1.27
CA GLU A 144 17.96 1.75 2.27
C GLU A 144 18.82 2.98 2.56
N SER A 145 19.10 3.81 1.55
CA SER A 145 19.89 5.05 1.69
C SER A 145 19.21 6.15 2.50
N MET A 146 17.93 6.00 2.82
CA MET A 146 17.22 6.90 3.74
C MET A 146 17.43 6.49 5.20
N ILE A 147 17.75 5.22 5.48
CA ILE A 147 17.91 4.70 6.84
C ILE A 147 19.37 4.88 7.27
N MET A 148 19.55 5.73 8.29
CA MET A 148 20.86 6.20 8.74
C MET A 148 21.22 5.58 10.08
N ARG A 149 22.50 5.27 10.29
CA ARG A 149 23.02 4.86 11.59
C ARG A 149 23.05 6.05 12.56
N LYS A 150 23.13 5.75 13.87
CA LYS A 150 23.22 6.77 14.94
C LYS A 150 24.36 7.76 14.71
N ASP A 151 25.50 7.28 14.21
CA ASP A 151 26.71 8.05 13.98
C ASP A 151 26.73 8.82 12.65
N GLU A 152 25.69 8.70 11.81
CA GLU A 152 25.60 9.37 10.51
C GLU A 152 24.68 10.60 10.50
N CYS A 153 23.93 10.83 11.59
CA CYS A 153 23.15 12.05 11.80
C CYS A 153 23.58 12.72 13.11
N TYR A 154 23.73 14.04 13.08
CA TYR A 154 24.08 14.86 14.25
C TYR A 154 23.01 15.92 14.50
N PHE A 155 22.86 16.37 15.75
CA PHE A 155 21.92 17.45 16.05
C PHE A 155 22.53 18.81 15.67
N ASP A 156 21.95 19.49 14.69
CA ASP A 156 22.31 20.85 14.30
C ASP A 156 21.47 21.85 15.11
N SER A 157 22.09 22.47 16.11
CA SER A 157 21.44 23.46 16.99
C SER A 157 20.98 24.72 16.26
N LYS A 158 21.55 25.06 15.10
CA LYS A 158 21.09 26.21 14.29
C LYS A 158 19.78 25.91 13.57
N ARG A 159 19.60 24.65 13.16
CA ARG A 159 18.41 24.17 12.45
C ARG A 159 17.36 23.57 13.38
N ASN A 160 17.73 23.31 14.64
CA ASN A 160 16.93 22.59 15.61
C ASN A 160 16.44 21.23 15.05
N ALA A 161 17.30 20.53 14.32
CA ALA A 161 16.98 19.30 13.60
C ALA A 161 18.22 18.40 13.49
N PHE A 162 18.01 17.10 13.24
CA PHE A 162 19.12 16.19 12.93
C PHE A 162 19.54 16.37 11.48
N ALA A 163 20.80 16.69 11.25
CA ALA A 163 21.39 16.79 9.94
C ALA A 163 22.29 15.58 9.64
N VAL A 164 22.34 15.20 8.37
CA VAL A 164 23.27 14.18 7.87
C VAL A 164 24.68 14.77 7.89
N ILE A 165 25.66 13.96 8.30
CA ILE A 165 27.09 14.34 8.30
C ILE A 165 27.62 14.50 6.87
#